data_AF-A0A2V1B2W8-F1
#
_entry.id   AF-A0A2V1B2W8-F1
#
_cell.length_a   1.000
_cell.length_b   1.000
_cell.length_c   1.000
_cell.angle_alpha   90.00
_cell.angle_beta   90.00
_cell.angle_gamma   90.00
#
_symmetry.space_group_name_H-M   'P 1'
#
loop_
_entity.id
_entity.type
_entity.pdbx_description
1 polymer ?
#
loop_
_entity_poly.entity_id
_entity_poly.type
_entity_poly.pdbx_seq_one_letter_code
_entity_poly.pdbx_strand_id
1 'polypeptide(L)'
;GDGLSENIGEILHIHASLYVLAEKWGVDRLKRLTLFKVHKTLSLFSLDTLRLEDVVDFVRYVYSDERTPDLESTVDELRELVRQYIVANAEFTSRNATFLALIEEGGALARDLWKYVAPRVNKSN
;
A
#
# COMPACT_ATOMS: atom_id res chain seq x y z
N GLY A 1 -0.83 5.60 -25.90
CA GLY A 1 0.02 4.39 -25.99
C GLY A 1 -0.16 3.64 -24.71
N ASP A 2 -0.96 2.58 -24.75
CA ASP A 2 -1.70 1.95 -23.66
C ASP A 2 -0.88 0.90 -22.85
N GLY A 3 0.38 0.68 -23.21
CA GLY A 3 1.18 -0.40 -22.61
C GLY A 3 1.82 -0.09 -21.26
N LEU A 4 1.85 1.17 -20.82
CA LEU A 4 2.42 1.55 -19.52
C LEU A 4 1.46 1.25 -18.37
N SER A 5 0.16 1.46 -18.57
CA SER A 5 -0.91 1.16 -17.60
C SER A 5 -1.07 -0.33 -17.34
N GLU A 6 -0.90 -1.17 -18.36
CA GLU A 6 -1.02 -2.63 -18.23
C GLU A 6 0.06 -3.28 -17.35
N ASN A 7 1.21 -2.63 -17.12
CA ASN A 7 2.33 -3.23 -16.40
C ASN A 7 2.56 -2.64 -14.99
N ILE A 8 1.79 -1.64 -14.56
CA ILE A 8 2.09 -0.93 -13.31
C ILE A 8 1.90 -1.84 -12.09
N GLY A 9 0.85 -2.67 -12.08
CA GLY A 9 0.65 -3.68 -11.04
C GLY A 9 1.85 -4.61 -10.88
N GLU A 10 2.35 -5.14 -11.99
CA GLU A 10 3.55 -5.99 -12.00
C GLU A 10 4.78 -5.25 -11.44
N ILE A 11 4.99 -4.00 -11.85
CA ILE A 11 6.10 -3.15 -11.36
C ILE A 11 5.99 -2.93 -9.84
N LEU A 12 4.79 -2.66 -9.32
CA LEU A 12 4.54 -2.52 -7.88
C LEU A 12 4.88 -3.82 -7.13
N HIS A 13 4.43 -4.96 -7.64
CA HIS A 13 4.74 -6.27 -7.05
C HIS A 13 6.24 -6.59 -7.08
N ILE A 14 6.95 -6.26 -8.17
CA ILE A 14 8.40 -6.43 -8.27
C ILE A 14 9.11 -5.56 -7.22
N HIS A 15 8.72 -4.30 -7.07
CA HIS A 15 9.33 -3.43 -6.07
C HIS A 15 9.04 -3.88 -4.63
N ALA A 16 7.80 -4.28 -4.31
CA ALA A 16 7.47 -4.79 -2.98
C ALA A 16 8.13 -6.13 -2.67
N SER A 17 8.21 -7.06 -3.62
CA SER A 17 8.92 -8.32 -3.42
C SER A 17 10.41 -8.12 -3.18
N LEU A 18 11.05 -7.18 -3.89
CA LEU A 18 12.42 -6.78 -3.62
C LEU A 18 12.59 -6.09 -2.26
N TYR A 19 11.60 -5.31 -1.80
CA TYR A 19 11.57 -4.77 -0.43
C TYR A 19 11.55 -5.89 0.61
N VAL A 20 10.61 -6.85 0.49
CA VAL A 20 10.48 -7.99 1.40
C VAL A 20 11.76 -8.82 1.43
N LEU A 21 12.38 -9.04 0.26
CA LEU A 21 13.66 -9.73 0.15
C LEU A 21 14.78 -8.95 0.86
N ALA A 22 14.87 -7.64 0.64
CA ALA A 22 15.87 -6.79 1.26
C ALA A 22 15.75 -6.78 2.79
N GLU A 23 14.52 -6.70 3.31
CA GLU A 23 14.25 -6.81 4.75
C GLU A 23 14.68 -8.16 5.29
N LYS A 24 14.26 -9.26 4.65
CA LYS A 24 14.59 -10.63 5.05
C LYS A 24 16.09 -10.89 5.15
N TRP A 25 16.89 -10.27 4.28
CA TRP A 25 18.35 -10.45 4.24
C TRP A 25 19.13 -9.30 4.87
N GLY A 26 18.48 -8.31 5.50
CA GLY A 26 19.15 -7.18 6.14
C GLY A 26 19.91 -6.26 5.19
N VAL A 27 19.43 -6.11 3.94
CA VAL A 27 20.08 -5.28 2.91
C VAL A 27 19.45 -3.89 2.87
N ASP A 28 19.77 -3.06 3.87
CA ASP A 28 19.15 -1.74 4.10
C ASP A 28 19.14 -0.80 2.88
N ARG A 29 20.23 -0.79 2.11
CA ARG A 29 20.33 0.08 0.92
C ARG A 29 19.33 -0.35 -0.16
N LEU A 30 19.11 -1.66 -0.31
CA LEU A 30 18.11 -2.17 -1.24
C LEU A 30 16.71 -1.90 -0.72
N LYS A 31 16.45 -2.12 0.57
CA LYS A 31 15.16 -1.82 1.23
C LYS A 31 14.73 -0.37 1.00
N ARG A 32 15.62 0.59 1.26
CA ARG A 32 15.33 2.01 1.03
C ARG A 32 15.11 2.33 -0.44
N LEU A 33 15.89 1.74 -1.34
CA LEU A 33 15.75 1.96 -2.77
C LEU A 33 14.41 1.42 -3.29
N THR A 34 14.02 0.21 -2.88
CA THR A 34 12.76 -0.40 -3.31
C THR A 34 11.57 0.32 -2.73
N LEU A 35 11.61 0.74 -1.46
CA LEU A 35 10.57 1.58 -0.85
C LEU A 35 10.41 2.91 -1.61
N PHE A 36 11.51 3.58 -1.96
CA PHE A 36 11.49 4.78 -2.78
C PHE A 36 10.85 4.54 -4.16
N LYS A 37 11.17 3.40 -4.80
CA LYS A 37 10.59 3.03 -6.08
C LYS A 37 9.09 2.75 -5.99
N VAL A 38 8.62 2.06 -4.95
CA VAL A 38 7.18 1.90 -4.68
C VAL A 38 6.50 3.27 -4.55
N HIS A 39 7.04 4.15 -3.71
CA HIS A 39 6.50 5.50 -3.54
C HIS A 39 6.43 6.27 -4.86
N LYS A 40 7.50 6.21 -5.68
CA LYS A 40 7.52 6.86 -6.99
C LYS A 40 6.49 6.29 -7.95
N THR A 41 6.35 4.97 -8.01
CA THR A 41 5.32 4.33 -8.83
C THR A 41 3.93 4.78 -8.39
N LEU A 42 3.61 4.70 -7.09
CA LEU A 42 2.32 5.17 -6.56
C LEU A 42 2.07 6.67 -6.77
N SER A 43 3.11 7.50 -6.77
CA SER A 43 2.97 8.96 -6.97
C SER A 43 2.75 9.36 -8.43
N LEU A 44 3.26 8.57 -9.38
CA LEU A 44 3.19 8.89 -10.82
C LEU A 44 1.84 8.53 -11.45
N PHE A 45 1.10 7.62 -10.82
CA PHE A 45 -0.15 7.10 -11.35
C PHE A 45 -1.28 7.41 -10.36
N SER A 46 -2.24 8.23 -10.78
CA SER A 46 -3.48 8.39 -10.03
C SER A 46 -4.26 7.07 -10.05
N LEU A 47 -5.13 6.85 -9.07
CA LEU A 47 -6.03 5.68 -9.05
C LEU A 47 -6.91 5.57 -10.31
N ASP A 48 -7.09 6.66 -11.05
CA ASP A 48 -7.79 6.69 -12.34
C ASP A 48 -6.96 6.10 -13.50
N THR A 49 -5.64 5.99 -13.33
CA THR A 49 -4.69 5.46 -14.34
C THR A 49 -4.18 4.05 -14.03
N LEU A 50 -4.29 3.64 -12.77
CA LEU A 50 -4.02 2.29 -12.31
C LEU A 50 -5.28 1.43 -12.48
N ARG A 51 -5.13 0.18 -12.92
CA ARG A 51 -6.21 -0.78 -12.70
C ARG A 51 -6.35 -0.96 -11.20
N LEU A 52 -7.55 -0.69 -10.71
CA LEU A 52 -7.80 -0.70 -9.28
C LEU A 52 -7.53 -2.07 -8.64
N GLU A 53 -7.80 -3.12 -9.41
CA GLU A 53 -7.51 -4.52 -9.08
C GLU A 53 -6.03 -4.70 -8.75
N ASP A 54 -5.12 -4.14 -9.56
CA ASP A 54 -3.68 -4.22 -9.32
C ASP A 54 -3.27 -3.56 -7.99
N VAL A 55 -3.91 -2.44 -7.65
CA VAL A 55 -3.63 -1.75 -6.38
C VAL A 55 -4.14 -2.58 -5.22
N VAL A 56 -5.33 -3.17 -5.34
CA VAL A 56 -5.90 -4.03 -4.30
C VAL A 56 -5.04 -5.28 -4.09
N ASP A 57 -4.60 -5.93 -5.16
CA ASP A 57 -3.73 -7.10 -5.07
C ASP A 57 -2.35 -6.76 -4.52
N PHE A 58 -1.83 -5.58 -4.85
CA PHE A 58 -0.63 -5.03 -4.23
C PHE A 58 -0.82 -4.80 -2.72
N VAL A 59 -1.95 -4.23 -2.28
CA VAL A 59 -2.23 -4.01 -0.85
C VAL A 59 -2.33 -5.35 -0.12
N ARG A 60 -3.05 -6.34 -0.68
CA ARG A 60 -3.15 -7.70 -0.11
C ARG A 60 -1.77 -8.33 0.01
N TYR A 61 -0.93 -8.20 -1.02
CA TYR A 61 0.44 -8.69 -0.97
C TYR A 61 1.23 -8.06 0.18
N VAL A 62 1.22 -6.73 0.29
CA VAL A 62 1.93 -6.02 1.36
C VAL A 62 1.45 -6.47 2.73
N TYR A 63 0.13 -6.51 2.96
CA TYR A 63 -0.46 -6.81 4.27
C TYR A 63 -0.51 -8.30 4.64
N SER A 64 -0.08 -9.19 3.75
CA SER A 64 0.01 -10.62 4.08
C SER A 64 1.12 -10.89 5.11
N ASP A 65 0.82 -11.75 6.09
CA ASP A 65 1.72 -12.05 7.22
C ASP A 65 3.08 -12.64 6.79
N GLU A 66 3.14 -13.30 5.63
CA GLU A 66 4.38 -13.84 5.05
C GLU A 66 5.32 -12.76 4.50
N ARG A 67 4.81 -11.54 4.25
CA ARG A 67 5.54 -10.47 3.55
C ARG A 67 5.95 -9.36 4.48
N THR A 68 4.97 -8.76 5.16
CA THR A 68 5.23 -7.82 6.25
C THR A 68 4.42 -8.32 7.44
N PRO A 69 5.03 -8.94 8.46
CA PRO A 69 4.28 -9.46 9.60
C PRO A 69 3.58 -8.36 10.39
N ASP A 70 2.42 -8.68 10.97
CA ASP A 70 1.71 -7.76 11.85
C ASP A 70 2.34 -7.70 13.25
N LEU A 71 3.34 -6.83 13.41
CA LEU A 71 4.03 -6.64 14.69
C LEU A 71 3.35 -5.53 15.50
N GLU A 72 2.81 -5.87 16.68
CA GLU A 72 2.06 -4.92 17.53
C GLU A 72 2.84 -3.64 17.89
N SER A 73 4.18 -3.73 17.96
CA SER A 73 5.03 -2.63 18.44
C SER A 73 5.46 -1.65 17.35
N THR A 74 5.48 -2.06 16.07
CA THR A 74 6.02 -1.25 14.97
C THR A 74 5.31 -1.58 13.66
N VAL A 75 4.77 -0.55 13.00
CA VAL A 75 4.23 -0.68 11.63
C VAL A 75 5.41 -0.70 10.65
N ASP A 76 5.46 -1.71 9.77
CA ASP A 76 6.46 -1.80 8.71
C ASP A 76 6.41 -0.59 7.76
N GLU A 77 7.56 -0.13 7.27
CA GLU A 77 7.67 1.08 6.45
C GLU A 77 6.89 0.97 5.13
N LEU A 78 6.79 -0.23 4.54
CA LEU A 78 5.98 -0.45 3.33
C LEU A 78 4.48 -0.41 3.66
N ARG A 79 4.04 -0.99 4.79
CA ARG A 79 2.65 -0.84 5.27
C ARG A 79 2.29 0.62 5.52
N GLU A 80 3.19 1.36 6.16
CA GLU A 80 3.02 2.80 6.42
C GLU A 80 2.86 3.60 5.13
N LEU A 81 3.71 3.34 4.11
CA LEU A 81 3.61 3.95 2.78
C LEU A 81 2.26 3.64 2.11
N VAL A 82 1.84 2.37 2.10
CA VAL A 82 0.55 1.95 1.52
C VAL A 82 -0.61 2.64 2.22
N ARG A 83 -0.60 2.67 3.54
CA ARG A 83 -1.65 3.30 4.32
C ARG A 83 -1.72 4.81 4.06
N GLN A 84 -0.58 5.50 3.94
CA GLN A 84 -0.55 6.91 3.54
C GLN A 84 -1.15 7.12 2.15
N TYR A 85 -0.80 6.26 1.19
CA TYR A 85 -1.32 6.33 -0.18
C TYR A 85 -2.84 6.16 -0.22
N ILE A 86 -3.40 5.16 0.47
CA ILE A 86 -4.86 4.94 0.52
C ILE A 86 -5.57 6.18 1.09
N VAL A 87 -5.06 6.73 2.19
CA VAL A 87 -5.69 7.89 2.84
C VAL A 87 -5.57 9.16 2.01
N ALA A 88 -4.46 9.34 1.28
CA ALA A 88 -4.32 10.45 0.34
C ALA A 88 -5.36 10.40 -0.80
N ASN A 89 -5.90 9.21 -1.09
CA ASN A 89 -6.92 8.99 -2.11
C ASN A 89 -8.28 8.61 -1.51
N ALA A 90 -8.54 8.95 -0.24
CA ALA A 90 -9.72 8.50 0.50
C ALA A 90 -11.06 8.86 -0.15
N GLU A 91 -11.15 10.00 -0.85
CA GLU A 91 -12.38 10.37 -1.57
C GLU A 91 -12.74 9.33 -2.64
N PHE A 92 -11.75 8.87 -3.42
CA PHE A 92 -11.96 7.85 -4.44
C PHE A 92 -12.19 6.48 -3.80
N THR A 93 -11.32 6.06 -2.87
CA THR A 93 -11.37 4.71 -2.31
C THR A 93 -12.61 4.48 -1.44
N SER A 94 -13.14 5.51 -0.77
CA SER A 94 -14.36 5.40 0.06
C SER A 94 -15.65 5.17 -0.73
N ARG A 95 -15.67 5.48 -2.04
CA ARG A 95 -16.83 5.32 -2.92
C ARG A 95 -16.72 4.09 -3.83
N ASN A 96 -15.58 3.39 -3.80
CA ASN A 96 -15.32 2.29 -4.71
C ASN A 96 -15.59 0.93 -4.06
N ALA A 97 -16.46 0.13 -4.67
CA ALA A 97 -16.88 -1.16 -4.14
C ALA A 97 -15.73 -2.18 -3.98
N THR A 98 -14.78 -2.22 -4.91
CA THR A 98 -13.63 -3.13 -4.84
C THR A 98 -12.72 -2.79 -3.65
N PHE A 99 -12.51 -1.49 -3.38
CA PHE A 99 -11.76 -1.05 -2.20
C PHE A 99 -12.53 -1.29 -0.90
N LEU A 100 -13.84 -1.08 -0.88
CA LEU A 100 -14.65 -1.38 0.30
C LEU A 100 -14.61 -2.87 0.64
N ALA A 101 -14.70 -3.75 -0.37
CA ALA A 101 -14.56 -5.19 -0.18
C ALA A 101 -13.20 -5.56 0.44
N LEU A 102 -12.10 -4.91 0.02
CA LEU A 102 -10.78 -5.08 0.64
C LEU A 102 -10.77 -4.67 2.12
N ILE A 103 -11.49 -3.60 2.51
CA ILE A 103 -11.58 -3.19 3.93
C ILE A 103 -12.45 -4.15 4.74
N GLU A 104 -13.50 -4.70 4.13
CA GLU A 104 -14.39 -5.70 4.74
C GLU A 104 -13.68 -7.03 5.04
N GLU A 105 -12.56 -7.34 4.39
CA GLU A 105 -11.66 -8.45 4.78
C GLU A 105 -11.10 -8.27 6.21
N GLY A 106 -11.05 -7.04 6.71
CA GLY A 106 -10.66 -6.71 8.07
C GLY A 106 -9.15 -6.79 8.32
N GLY A 107 -8.77 -7.39 9.44
CA GLY A 107 -7.37 -7.61 9.80
C GLY A 107 -6.55 -6.33 10.04
N ALA A 108 -5.24 -6.45 9.81
CA ALA A 108 -4.26 -5.40 10.09
C ALA A 108 -4.50 -4.13 9.27
N LEU A 109 -4.89 -4.26 8.00
CA LEU A 109 -5.17 -3.14 7.11
C LEU A 109 -6.28 -2.24 7.67
N ALA A 110 -7.44 -2.82 8.00
CA ALA A 110 -8.58 -2.06 8.52
C ALA A 110 -8.24 -1.35 9.84
N ARG A 111 -7.55 -2.05 10.75
CA ARG A 111 -7.10 -1.49 12.02
C ARG A 111 -6.11 -0.33 11.83
N ASP A 112 -5.13 -0.48 10.95
CA ASP A 112 -4.07 0.51 10.74
C ASP A 112 -4.63 1.77 10.07
N LEU A 113 -5.55 1.62 9.11
CA LEU A 113 -6.29 2.72 8.51
C LEU A 113 -7.12 3.48 9.55
N TRP A 114 -7.87 2.76 10.39
CA TRP A 114 -8.67 3.38 11.45
C TRP A 114 -7.81 4.17 12.44
N LYS A 115 -6.70 3.58 12.92
CA LYS A 115 -5.75 4.26 13.82
C LYS A 115 -5.16 5.54 13.22
N TYR A 116 -5.01 5.61 11.90
CA TYR A 116 -4.50 6.80 11.22
C TYR A 116 -5.56 7.87 10.95
N VAL A 117 -6.80 7.47 10.63
CA VAL A 117 -7.89 8.39 10.31
C VAL A 117 -8.53 8.97 11.57
N ALA A 118 -8.75 8.18 12.63
CA ALA A 118 -9.46 8.63 13.82
C ALA A 118 -8.87 9.91 14.48
N PRO A 119 -7.53 10.08 14.60
CA PRO A 119 -6.95 11.31 15.14
C PRO A 119 -7.18 12.55 14.25
N ARG A 120 -7.46 12.38 12.95
CA ARG A 120 -7.66 13.47 11.98
C ARG A 120 -9.08 14.00 12.02
N VAL A 121 -10.05 13.12 12.27
CA VAL A 121 -11.46 13.49 12.47
C VAL A 121 -11.60 14.36 13.72
N ASN A 122 -10.92 14.00 14.82
CA ASN A 122 -10.99 14.75 16.08
C ASN A 122 -10.35 16.15 16.05
N LYS A 123 -9.53 16.45 15.05
CA LYS A 123 -8.86 17.76 14.89
C LYS A 123 -9.60 18.73 13.95
N SER A 124 -10.72 18.29 13.37
CA SER A 124 -11.48 19.07 12.38
C SER A 124 -12.73 19.74 12.98
N ASN A 125 -12.89 19.70 14.32
CA ASN A 125 -13.93 20.39 15.09
C ASN A 125 -13.35 21.58 15.86
#